data_AF-A0AA35V8K3-F1
#
_entry.id   AF-A0AA35V8K3-F1
#
_cell.length_a   1.000
_cell.length_b   1.000
_cell.length_c   1.000
_cell.angle_alpha   90.00
_cell.angle_beta   90.00
_cell.angle_gamma   90.00
#
_symmetry.space_group_name_H-M   'P 1'
#
loop_
_entity.id
_entity.type
_entity.pdbx_description
1 polymer ?
#
loop_
_entity_poly.entity_id
_entity_poly.type
_entity_poly.pdbx_seq_one_letter_code
_entity_poly.pdbx_strand_id
1 'polypeptide(L)'
;MVLRDSKGGFVWQSFDSPTDTLLFGQSLRIRGPTKLVASTTNNVNGVYSLVIEPERLGLYYKNMLYWSSTFPEVSQQNVTIVNATFGIVETKYNNDFNALRVQLSNSDAQPYVDLDLLRFNNTLSYIRLGIDGNLRIYSYRPNVAFGMWSLVFTLFDKKENTRGDIYEDECQLPERCGMFGLCEDSQCVGCPTPEGVFAWSTKCNVKSSSCKAGGSRYYQLKGVDHFTSKYSPGTGPVKQKDCESKCTKDCKCMGYFYRTDLSRCWMANELKTLTRVGNSTHLAYVKTPL
;
A
#
# COMPACT_ATOMS: atom_id res chain seq x y z
N MET A 1 -12.66 24.99 -0.69
CA MET A 1 -13.88 25.71 -1.11
C MET A 1 -15.00 25.35 -0.16
N VAL A 2 -15.87 26.30 0.16
CA VAL A 2 -16.98 26.10 1.10
C VAL A 2 -18.24 26.76 0.55
N LEU A 3 -19.37 26.06 0.63
CA LEU A 3 -20.71 26.60 0.43
C LEU A 3 -21.36 26.78 1.81
N ARG A 4 -21.86 27.97 2.08
CA ARG A 4 -22.55 28.31 3.32
C ARG A 4 -23.98 28.76 3.08
N ASP A 5 -24.85 28.54 4.06
CA ASP A 5 -26.19 29.11 4.06
C ASP A 5 -26.17 30.59 4.50
N SER A 6 -27.34 31.24 4.48
CA SER A 6 -27.50 32.64 4.89
C SER A 6 -27.23 32.90 6.38
N LYS A 7 -27.20 31.86 7.22
CA LYS A 7 -26.86 31.91 8.64
C LYS A 7 -25.38 31.63 8.90
N GLY A 8 -24.59 31.41 7.85
CA GLY A 8 -23.17 31.08 7.94
C GLY A 8 -22.87 29.62 8.25
N GLY A 9 -23.88 28.75 8.26
CA GLY A 9 -23.77 27.30 8.44
C GLY A 9 -23.14 26.63 7.23
N PHE A 10 -22.37 25.57 7.45
CA PHE A 10 -21.75 24.79 6.38
C PHE A 10 -22.80 23.92 5.68
N VAL A 11 -23.01 24.16 4.38
CA VAL A 11 -23.87 23.32 3.52
C VAL A 11 -23.03 22.27 2.81
N TRP A 12 -21.85 22.67 2.34
CA TRP A 12 -20.89 21.77 1.68
C TRP A 12 -19.47 22.33 1.81
N GLN A 13 -18.47 21.45 1.83
CA GLN A 13 -17.07 21.85 1.72
C GLN A 13 -16.27 20.83 0.90
N SER A 14 -15.27 21.32 0.18
CA SER A 14 -14.40 20.46 -0.63
C SER A 14 -13.63 19.43 0.21
N PHE A 15 -13.44 19.69 1.51
CA PHE A 15 -12.75 18.77 2.41
C PHE A 15 -13.55 17.50 2.70
N ASP A 16 -14.87 17.52 2.49
CA ASP A 16 -15.74 16.34 2.61
C ASP A 16 -15.74 15.47 1.33
N SER A 17 -14.97 15.85 0.31
CA SER A 17 -14.83 15.11 -0.95
C SER A 17 -13.39 15.17 -1.47
N PRO A 18 -12.41 14.62 -0.72
CA PRO A 18 -11.02 14.61 -1.16
C PRO A 18 -10.81 13.77 -2.42
N THR A 19 -9.75 14.08 -3.17
CA THR A 19 -9.33 13.34 -4.36
C THR A 19 -8.17 12.39 -4.03
N ASP A 20 -7.00 12.61 -4.62
CA ASP A 20 -5.76 11.89 -4.35
C ASP A 20 -4.90 12.59 -3.29
N THR A 21 -5.34 13.75 -2.80
CA THR A 21 -4.55 14.67 -1.98
C THR A 21 -5.25 15.01 -0.66
N LEU A 22 -4.50 15.00 0.44
CA LEU A 22 -4.93 15.43 1.77
C LEU A 22 -4.08 16.64 2.20
N LEU A 23 -4.73 17.77 2.42
CA LEU A 23 -4.08 19.02 2.82
C LEU A 23 -3.85 19.09 4.33
N PHE A 24 -2.95 19.97 4.77
CA PHE A 24 -2.74 20.26 6.18
C PHE A 24 -4.06 20.58 6.91
N GLY A 25 -4.29 19.93 8.05
CA GLY A 25 -5.50 20.09 8.87
C GLY A 25 -6.74 19.39 8.32
N GLN A 26 -6.67 18.80 7.12
CA GLN A 26 -7.73 17.95 6.58
C GLN A 26 -7.67 16.56 7.23
N SER A 27 -8.84 15.95 7.40
CA SER A 27 -8.96 14.63 8.02
C SER A 27 -9.71 13.66 7.12
N LEU A 28 -9.27 12.40 7.12
CA LEU A 28 -10.16 11.28 6.78
C LEU A 28 -10.97 10.90 8.02
N ARG A 29 -12.20 10.43 7.84
CA ARG A 29 -13.13 10.10 8.92
C ARG A 29 -13.89 8.82 8.61
N ILE A 30 -14.07 7.94 9.60
CA ILE A 30 -14.85 6.70 9.44
C ILE A 30 -16.29 7.01 9.00
N ARG A 31 -16.87 8.10 9.49
CA ARG A 31 -18.23 8.57 9.15
C ARG A 31 -18.21 9.83 8.28
N GLY A 32 -17.47 9.81 7.18
CA GLY A 32 -17.36 10.96 6.28
C GLY A 32 -16.45 10.67 5.09
N PRO A 33 -15.50 11.56 4.75
CA PRO A 33 -14.50 11.26 3.73
C PRO A 33 -13.57 10.15 4.21
N THR A 34 -13.80 8.92 3.76
CA THR A 34 -13.08 7.73 4.25
C THR A 34 -11.77 7.45 3.52
N LYS A 35 -11.57 8.02 2.33
CA LYS A 35 -10.45 7.63 1.49
C LYS A 35 -9.94 8.71 0.55
N LEU A 36 -8.68 8.55 0.15
CA LEU A 36 -8.10 9.14 -1.06
C LEU A 36 -8.10 8.11 -2.18
N VAL A 37 -8.27 8.55 -3.42
CA VAL A 37 -8.16 7.70 -4.61
C VAL A 37 -7.15 8.31 -5.54
N ALA A 38 -6.12 7.54 -5.93
CA ALA A 38 -5.09 8.02 -6.84
C ALA A 38 -5.73 8.45 -8.16
N SER A 39 -5.30 9.60 -8.69
CA SER A 39 -5.82 10.10 -9.97
C SER A 39 -4.93 9.66 -11.12
N THR A 40 -5.54 9.24 -12.23
CA THR A 40 -4.85 9.08 -13.52
C THR A 40 -4.80 10.40 -14.29
N THR A 41 -4.29 10.37 -15.52
CA THR A 41 -4.45 11.48 -16.46
C THR A 41 -5.92 11.87 -16.59
N ASN A 42 -6.20 13.17 -16.74
CA ASN A 42 -7.55 13.75 -16.84
C ASN A 42 -8.45 13.61 -15.59
N ASN A 43 -7.88 13.50 -14.39
CA ASN A 43 -8.63 13.47 -13.12
C ASN A 43 -9.60 12.28 -12.98
N VAL A 44 -9.32 11.16 -13.65
CA VAL A 44 -10.10 9.93 -13.52
C VAL A 44 -9.58 9.12 -12.33
N ASN A 45 -10.49 8.51 -11.57
CA ASN A 45 -10.14 7.64 -10.46
C ASN A 45 -9.35 6.42 -10.95
N GLY A 46 -8.15 6.25 -10.39
CA GLY A 46 -7.29 5.11 -10.60
C GLY A 46 -7.64 3.91 -9.71
N VAL A 47 -6.71 2.97 -9.66
CA VAL A 47 -6.88 1.69 -8.95
C VAL A 47 -6.34 1.69 -7.52
N TYR A 48 -5.60 2.72 -7.12
CA TYR A 48 -5.03 2.81 -5.77
C TYR A 48 -5.89 3.69 -4.87
N SER A 49 -6.04 3.27 -3.60
CA SER A 49 -6.70 4.09 -2.59
C SER A 49 -6.05 3.98 -1.22
N LEU A 50 -6.09 5.07 -0.45
CA LEU A 50 -5.74 5.12 0.97
C LEU A 50 -7.04 5.24 1.74
N VAL A 51 -7.30 4.32 2.67
CA VAL A 51 -8.58 4.21 3.39
C VAL A 51 -8.35 4.25 4.90
N ILE A 52 -9.16 5.03 5.61
CA ILE A 52 -9.26 4.96 7.07
C ILE A 52 -10.19 3.83 7.48
N GLU A 53 -9.72 2.97 8.38
CA GLU A 53 -10.46 1.85 8.95
C GLU A 53 -10.42 1.93 10.48
N PRO A 54 -11.33 1.24 11.20
CA PRO A 54 -11.43 1.37 12.66
C PRO A 54 -10.15 1.10 13.44
N GLU A 55 -9.24 0.29 12.90
CA GLU A 55 -8.01 -0.13 13.58
C GLU A 55 -6.74 0.19 12.80
N ARG A 56 -6.83 0.78 11.60
CA ARG A 56 -5.69 1.02 10.73
C ARG A 56 -5.95 2.05 9.64
N LEU A 57 -4.86 2.51 9.02
CA LEU A 57 -4.88 3.08 7.68
C LEU A 57 -4.45 1.98 6.71
N GLY A 58 -5.20 1.79 5.62
CA GLY A 58 -4.94 0.76 4.64
C GLY A 58 -4.71 1.34 3.25
N LEU A 59 -3.68 0.86 2.56
CA LEU A 59 -3.47 1.11 1.13
C LEU A 59 -3.94 -0.10 0.32
N TYR A 60 -4.76 0.18 -0.68
CA TYR A 60 -5.45 -0.81 -1.48
C TYR A 60 -5.15 -0.64 -2.97
N TYR A 61 -4.85 -1.75 -3.64
CA TYR A 61 -4.90 -1.88 -5.09
C TYR A 61 -6.19 -2.59 -5.46
N LYS A 62 -7.11 -1.87 -6.10
CA LYS A 62 -8.50 -2.27 -6.27
C LYS A 62 -9.09 -2.57 -4.89
N ASN A 63 -9.25 -3.85 -4.56
CA ASN A 63 -9.76 -4.32 -3.26
C ASN A 63 -8.72 -5.15 -2.48
N MET A 64 -7.46 -5.18 -2.94
CA MET A 64 -6.39 -5.95 -2.32
C MET A 64 -5.52 -5.03 -1.46
N LEU A 65 -5.51 -5.28 -0.15
CA LEU A 65 -4.66 -4.58 0.80
C LEU A 65 -3.20 -4.94 0.54
N TYR A 66 -2.38 -3.94 0.25
CA TYR A 66 -0.93 -4.11 0.04
C TYR A 66 -0.10 -3.38 1.08
N TRP A 67 -0.69 -2.59 1.97
CA TRP A 67 -0.01 -2.06 3.14
C TRP A 67 -1.03 -1.61 4.17
N SER A 68 -0.69 -1.75 5.45
CA SER A 68 -1.46 -1.13 6.53
C SER A 68 -0.58 -0.65 7.66
N SER A 69 -0.98 0.44 8.29
CA SER A 69 -0.41 0.87 9.56
C SER A 69 -0.81 -0.09 10.69
N THR A 70 -0.03 -0.12 11.77
CA THR A 70 -0.32 -0.87 12.99
C THR A 70 -0.38 0.08 14.17
N PHE A 71 -1.43 -0.02 14.99
CA PHE A 71 -1.63 0.83 16.16
C PHE A 71 -1.84 -0.03 17.42
N PRO A 72 -0.76 -0.45 18.09
CA PRO A 72 -0.87 -1.29 19.28
C PRO A 72 -1.75 -0.69 20.36
N GLU A 73 -1.73 0.63 20.55
CA GLU A 73 -2.52 1.34 21.56
C GLU A 73 -4.02 1.22 21.30
N VAL A 74 -4.43 1.28 20.02
CA VAL A 74 -5.82 1.13 19.59
C VAL A 74 -6.31 -0.28 19.91
N SER A 75 -5.52 -1.29 19.55
CA SER A 75 -5.86 -2.70 19.80
C SER A 75 -5.85 -3.04 21.29
N GLN A 76 -4.88 -2.53 22.07
CA GLN A 76 -4.76 -2.80 23.50
C GLN A 76 -5.91 -2.22 24.32
N GLN A 77 -6.37 -1.03 23.95
CA GLN A 77 -7.49 -0.36 24.63
C GLN A 77 -8.86 -0.77 24.07
N ASN A 78 -8.90 -1.61 23.02
CA ASN A 78 -10.12 -2.07 22.37
C ASN A 78 -11.05 -0.92 21.93
N VAL A 79 -10.44 0.06 21.28
CA VAL A 79 -11.07 1.30 20.85
C VAL A 79 -10.90 1.47 19.35
N THR A 80 -11.65 2.39 18.73
CA THR A 80 -11.61 2.58 17.28
C THR A 80 -11.16 3.97 16.90
N ILE A 81 -10.40 4.06 15.81
CA ILE A 81 -10.05 5.31 15.14
C ILE A 81 -11.33 5.97 14.64
N VAL A 82 -11.50 7.26 14.91
CA VAL A 82 -12.63 8.04 14.38
C VAL A 82 -12.20 8.90 13.21
N ASN A 83 -11.08 9.63 13.39
CA ASN A 83 -10.53 10.53 12.39
C ASN A 83 -9.03 10.31 12.28
N ALA A 84 -8.49 10.54 11.09
CA ALA A 84 -7.08 10.60 10.78
C ALA A 84 -6.77 11.97 10.20
N THR A 85 -6.19 12.85 11.01
CA THR A 85 -5.90 14.23 10.64
C THR A 85 -4.44 14.38 10.28
N PHE A 86 -4.19 14.95 9.11
CA PHE A 86 -2.84 15.28 8.71
C PHE A 86 -2.37 16.56 9.40
N GLY A 87 -1.24 16.46 10.10
CA GLY A 87 -0.64 17.58 10.80
C GLY A 87 0.89 17.51 10.82
N ILE A 88 1.48 18.61 11.25
CA ILE A 88 2.90 18.75 11.54
C ILE A 88 2.97 19.15 12.99
N VAL A 89 3.73 18.39 13.78
CA VAL A 89 3.87 18.60 15.22
C VAL A 89 5.34 18.80 15.54
N GLU A 90 5.69 19.80 16.33
CA GLU A 90 7.06 19.97 16.80
C GLU A 90 7.52 18.74 17.58
N THR A 91 8.75 18.26 17.32
CA THR A 91 9.26 17.11 18.03
C THR A 91 9.76 17.50 19.41
N LYS A 92 9.49 16.65 20.42
CA LYS A 92 9.91 16.89 21.81
C LYS A 92 11.43 16.79 22.00
N TYR A 93 12.15 16.19 21.06
CA TYR A 93 13.57 15.85 21.21
C TYR A 93 14.51 16.90 20.60
N ASN A 94 14.03 17.69 19.64
CA ASN A 94 14.80 18.79 19.05
C ASN A 94 13.85 19.84 18.45
N ASN A 95 13.94 21.07 18.93
CA ASN A 95 13.13 22.20 18.45
C ASN A 95 13.39 22.54 16.97
N ASP A 96 14.46 22.01 16.37
CA ASP A 96 14.79 22.21 14.96
C ASP A 96 14.01 21.26 14.02
N PHE A 97 13.27 20.28 14.57
CA PHE A 97 12.58 19.26 13.78
C PHE A 97 11.10 19.14 14.15
N ASN A 98 10.30 18.88 13.13
CA ASN A 98 8.87 18.63 13.21
C ASN A 98 8.57 17.20 12.75
N ALA A 99 7.68 16.50 13.45
CA ALA A 99 7.13 15.22 13.02
C ALA A 99 5.95 15.46 12.09
N LEU A 100 6.02 14.81 10.93
CA LEU A 100 4.95 14.73 9.98
C LEU A 100 4.01 13.61 10.41
N ARG A 101 2.83 13.99 10.88
CA ARG A 101 2.02 13.10 11.70
C ARG A 101 0.62 12.95 11.15
N VAL A 102 0.15 11.71 11.08
CA VAL A 102 -1.29 11.44 11.02
C VAL A 102 -1.77 11.20 12.44
N GLN A 103 -2.44 12.20 13.01
CA GLN A 103 -3.04 12.11 14.34
C GLN A 103 -4.35 11.36 14.25
N LEU A 104 -4.50 10.34 15.07
CA LEU A 104 -5.74 9.61 15.18
C LEU A 104 -6.50 10.10 16.40
N SER A 105 -7.74 10.54 16.19
CA SER A 105 -8.59 10.91 17.32
C SER A 105 -9.37 9.69 17.80
N ASN A 106 -9.22 9.40 19.08
CA ASN A 106 -9.96 8.40 19.82
C ASN A 106 -10.24 8.96 21.23
N SER A 107 -11.31 8.51 21.90
CA SER A 107 -11.83 9.16 23.12
C SER A 107 -10.81 9.26 24.24
N ASP A 108 -9.95 8.25 24.40
CA ASP A 108 -9.06 8.10 25.56
C ASP A 108 -7.57 7.93 25.19
N ALA A 109 -7.25 7.83 23.90
CA ALA A 109 -5.88 7.76 23.39
C ALA A 109 -5.70 8.63 22.13
N GLN A 110 -4.46 9.10 21.92
CA GLN A 110 -4.07 9.84 20.73
C GLN A 110 -2.97 9.09 19.98
N PRO A 111 -3.29 7.92 19.37
CA PRO A 111 -2.33 7.21 18.57
C PRO A 111 -1.97 8.05 17.35
N TYR A 112 -0.76 7.83 16.83
CA TYR A 112 -0.29 8.56 15.67
C TYR A 112 0.65 7.72 14.83
N VAL A 113 0.73 8.04 13.54
CA VAL A 113 1.85 7.60 12.68
C VAL A 113 2.73 8.80 12.44
N ASP A 114 4.01 8.70 12.84
CA ASP A 114 5.04 9.59 12.34
C ASP A 114 5.50 9.04 10.98
N LEU A 115 5.24 9.81 9.93
CA LEU A 115 5.64 9.48 8.57
C LEU A 115 7.09 9.91 8.33
N ASP A 116 7.48 11.09 8.79
CA ASP A 116 8.86 11.58 8.66
C ASP A 116 9.18 12.73 9.63
N LEU A 117 10.43 13.18 9.63
CA LEU A 117 10.92 14.36 10.34
C LEU A 117 11.33 15.46 9.36
N LEU A 118 10.71 16.62 9.52
CA LEU A 118 10.92 17.81 8.72
C LEU A 118 11.76 18.83 9.49
N ARG A 119 12.72 19.46 8.81
CA ARG A 119 13.54 20.56 9.36
C ARG A 119 12.84 21.92 9.38
N PHE A 120 11.61 21.98 8.88
CA PHE A 120 10.85 23.20 8.78
C PHE A 120 9.37 22.90 8.98
N ASN A 121 8.71 23.75 9.76
CA ASN A 121 7.28 23.71 9.94
C ASN A 121 6.63 24.53 8.82
N ASN A 122 5.91 23.88 7.91
CA ASN A 122 5.14 24.61 6.91
C ASN A 122 3.77 23.98 6.68
N THR A 123 2.73 24.74 7.00
CA THR A 123 1.33 24.36 6.76
C THR A 123 0.98 24.27 5.28
N LEU A 124 1.81 24.83 4.38
CA LEU A 124 1.79 24.56 2.95
C LEU A 124 2.44 23.21 2.63
N SER A 125 1.86 22.15 3.19
CA SER A 125 2.23 20.77 2.96
C SER A 125 1.00 19.94 2.63
N TYR A 126 1.18 18.91 1.82
CA TYR A 126 0.12 17.97 1.47
C TYR A 126 0.65 16.55 1.29
N ILE A 127 -0.19 15.58 1.66
CA ILE A 127 0.00 14.17 1.32
C ILE A 127 -0.69 13.92 -0.01
N ARG A 128 -0.06 13.17 -0.91
CA ARG A 128 -0.65 12.72 -2.17
C ARG A 128 -0.43 11.23 -2.37
N LEU A 129 -1.49 10.51 -2.72
CA LEU A 129 -1.41 9.15 -3.22
C LEU A 129 -1.12 9.20 -4.72
N GLY A 130 0.07 8.75 -5.10
CA GLY A 130 0.50 8.71 -6.49
C GLY A 130 -0.26 7.68 -7.32
N ILE A 131 -0.28 7.89 -8.64
CA ILE A 131 -0.84 6.93 -9.62
C ILE A 131 -0.15 5.56 -9.57
N ASP A 132 1.07 5.52 -9.06
CA ASP A 132 1.87 4.32 -8.82
C ASP A 132 1.53 3.60 -7.51
N GLY A 133 0.60 4.14 -6.72
CA GLY A 133 0.23 3.60 -5.41
C GLY A 133 1.16 3.98 -4.27
N ASN A 134 2.13 4.88 -4.50
CA ASN A 134 3.02 5.31 -3.43
C ASN A 134 2.49 6.57 -2.75
N LEU A 135 2.64 6.65 -1.42
CA LEU A 135 2.22 7.82 -0.65
C LEU A 135 3.40 8.78 -0.52
N ARG A 136 3.21 10.02 -0.98
CA ARG A 136 4.25 11.04 -1.01
C ARG A 136 3.81 12.29 -0.29
N ILE A 137 4.77 13.00 0.26
CA ILE A 137 4.50 14.25 0.97
C ILE A 137 5.34 15.35 0.36
N TYR A 138 4.65 16.42 0.01
CA TYR A 138 5.24 17.60 -0.57
C TYR A 138 5.08 18.74 0.40
N SER A 139 6.17 19.48 0.60
CA SER A 139 6.18 20.64 1.47
C SER A 139 6.79 21.81 0.73
N TYR A 140 6.16 22.97 0.87
CA TYR A 140 6.68 24.21 0.32
C TYR A 140 7.86 24.71 1.16
N ARG A 141 8.91 25.20 0.50
CA ARG A 141 10.09 25.79 1.08
C ARG A 141 10.06 27.29 0.82
N PRO A 142 9.82 28.14 1.84
CA PRO A 142 9.91 29.57 1.65
C PRO A 142 11.36 30.00 1.37
N ASN A 143 11.54 31.15 0.74
CA ASN A 143 12.84 31.83 0.57
C ASN A 143 13.90 31.04 -0.23
N VAL A 144 13.48 30.23 -1.21
CA VAL A 144 14.36 29.59 -2.18
C VAL A 144 14.10 30.11 -3.60
N ALA A 145 15.14 30.26 -4.40
CA ALA A 145 15.03 30.81 -5.76
C ALA A 145 14.39 29.84 -6.77
N PHE A 146 14.56 28.53 -6.56
CA PHE A 146 14.00 27.45 -7.39
C PHE A 146 13.63 26.25 -6.51
N GLY A 147 12.77 25.36 -7.00
CA GLY A 147 12.41 24.12 -6.29
C GLY A 147 11.62 24.37 -5.00
N MET A 148 10.70 25.35 -5.03
CA MET A 148 9.88 25.73 -3.88
C MET A 148 9.08 24.56 -3.30
N TRP A 149 8.62 23.63 -4.14
CA TRP A 149 8.00 22.39 -3.66
C TRP A 149 9.04 21.29 -3.58
N SER A 150 9.18 20.69 -2.41
CA SER A 150 10.07 19.54 -2.21
C SER A 150 9.26 18.30 -1.88
N LEU A 151 9.59 17.20 -2.55
CA LEU A 151 9.29 15.87 -2.03
C LEU A 151 10.11 15.68 -0.74
N VAL A 152 9.43 15.45 0.37
CA VAL A 152 10.07 15.31 1.68
C VAL A 152 9.94 13.91 2.25
N PHE A 153 8.92 13.15 1.84
CA PHE A 153 8.72 11.77 2.26
C PHE A 153 8.13 10.93 1.12
N THR A 154 8.54 9.67 1.04
CA THR A 154 7.96 8.63 0.19
C THR A 154 7.84 7.36 1.02
N LEU A 155 6.63 6.77 1.09
CA LEU A 155 6.36 5.62 1.94
C LEU A 155 7.17 4.38 1.54
N PHE A 156 7.22 4.07 0.24
CA PHE A 156 8.05 3.00 -0.31
C PHE A 156 9.22 3.64 -1.08
N ASP A 157 10.38 3.77 -0.45
CA ASP A 157 11.59 4.33 -1.07
C ASP A 157 12.74 3.33 -0.98
N LYS A 158 13.33 3.19 0.20
CA LYS A 158 14.42 2.25 0.47
C LYS A 158 14.10 1.39 1.68
N LYS A 159 14.60 0.16 1.61
CA LYS A 159 14.46 -0.86 2.65
C LYS A 159 15.05 -0.45 3.99
N GLU A 160 15.97 0.50 4.01
CA GLU A 160 16.61 0.99 5.23
C GLU A 160 16.73 2.51 5.17
N ASN A 161 16.32 3.20 6.24
CA ASN A 161 16.54 4.65 6.36
C ASN A 161 17.95 4.94 6.92
N THR A 162 18.31 6.22 7.05
CA THR A 162 19.60 6.66 7.60
C THR A 162 19.83 6.31 9.08
N ARG A 163 18.81 5.78 9.78
CA ARG A 163 18.86 5.35 11.18
C ARG A 163 18.98 3.82 11.33
N GLY A 164 18.95 3.08 10.23
CA GLY A 164 18.99 1.62 10.24
C GLY A 164 17.63 0.95 10.45
N ASP A 165 16.53 1.71 10.41
CA ASP A 165 15.19 1.13 10.50
C ASP A 165 14.84 0.47 9.16
N ILE A 166 14.38 -0.78 9.23
CA ILE A 166 14.00 -1.55 8.04
C ILE A 166 12.52 -1.29 7.72
N TYR A 167 12.26 -0.75 6.52
CA TYR A 167 10.92 -0.50 6.00
C TYR A 167 10.64 -1.34 4.75
N GLU A 168 9.38 -1.31 4.34
CA GLU A 168 9.01 -1.82 3.03
C GLU A 168 9.62 -0.95 1.95
N ASP A 169 10.28 -1.60 1.02
CA ASP A 169 10.88 -0.94 -0.12
C ASP A 169 9.87 -0.90 -1.29
N GLU A 170 10.33 -0.47 -2.46
CA GLU A 170 9.48 -0.35 -3.64
C GLU A 170 8.88 -1.70 -4.09
N CYS A 171 9.42 -2.84 -3.66
CA CYS A 171 8.90 -4.15 -4.04
C CYS A 171 7.55 -4.48 -3.41
N GLN A 172 7.09 -3.69 -2.43
CA GLN A 172 5.76 -3.82 -1.86
C GLN A 172 4.66 -3.20 -2.76
N LEU A 173 5.03 -2.34 -3.71
CA LEU A 173 4.10 -1.75 -4.66
C LEU A 173 3.61 -2.80 -5.67
N PRO A 174 2.29 -3.00 -5.84
CA PRO A 174 1.75 -4.01 -6.74
C PRO A 174 2.33 -3.93 -8.16
N GLU A 175 2.37 -2.75 -8.77
CA GLU A 175 2.77 -2.62 -10.18
C GLU A 175 4.24 -2.23 -10.42
N ARG A 176 5.11 -2.25 -9.40
CA ARG A 176 6.53 -1.85 -9.50
C ARG A 176 7.29 -2.54 -10.64
N CYS A 177 7.18 -3.86 -10.76
CA CYS A 177 7.85 -4.65 -11.79
C CYS A 177 6.89 -5.18 -12.86
N GLY A 178 5.76 -4.50 -13.05
CA GLY A 178 4.78 -4.83 -14.08
C GLY A 178 3.80 -5.94 -13.66
N MET A 179 3.38 -6.75 -14.64
CA MET A 179 2.29 -7.72 -14.43
C MET A 179 2.73 -9.05 -13.82
N PHE A 180 4.03 -9.38 -13.92
CA PHE A 180 4.62 -10.58 -13.37
C PHE A 180 6.15 -10.49 -13.27
N GLY A 181 6.65 -9.46 -12.58
CA GLY A 181 8.09 -9.26 -12.39
C GLY A 181 8.53 -9.64 -10.98
N LEU A 182 9.75 -10.15 -10.85
CA LEU A 182 10.40 -10.37 -9.56
C LEU A 182 11.16 -9.11 -9.13
N CYS A 183 10.94 -8.70 -7.89
CA CYS A 183 11.57 -7.54 -7.27
C CYS A 183 12.44 -7.96 -6.08
N GLU A 184 13.61 -7.36 -5.99
CA GLU A 184 14.58 -7.52 -4.89
C GLU A 184 15.31 -6.18 -4.69
N ASP A 185 15.38 -5.72 -3.44
CA ASP A 185 16.06 -4.48 -3.03
C ASP A 185 15.70 -3.25 -3.91
N SER A 186 14.39 -2.96 -3.99
CA SER A 186 13.78 -1.93 -4.85
C SER A 186 14.03 -2.08 -6.36
N GLN A 187 14.61 -3.18 -6.83
CA GLN A 187 14.97 -3.40 -8.23
C GLN A 187 14.19 -4.55 -8.87
N CYS A 188 13.82 -4.38 -10.13
CA CYS A 188 13.19 -5.43 -10.92
C CYS A 188 14.25 -6.35 -11.50
N VAL A 189 14.44 -7.51 -10.86
CA VAL A 189 15.57 -8.42 -11.13
C VAL A 189 15.26 -9.49 -12.17
N GLY A 190 13.98 -9.76 -12.48
CA GLY A 190 13.68 -10.68 -13.57
C GLY A 190 12.22 -11.00 -13.85
N CYS A 191 12.00 -11.76 -14.92
CA CYS A 191 10.72 -12.43 -15.19
C CYS A 191 10.79 -13.88 -14.67
N PRO A 192 9.92 -14.31 -13.76
CA PRO A 192 9.85 -15.72 -13.38
C PRO A 192 9.34 -16.58 -14.54
N THR A 193 9.86 -17.79 -14.65
CA THR A 193 9.49 -18.82 -15.66
C THR A 193 9.61 -20.22 -15.04
N PRO A 194 9.08 -21.27 -15.67
CA PRO A 194 9.30 -22.65 -15.23
C PRO A 194 10.78 -23.05 -15.15
N GLU A 195 11.63 -22.48 -16.01
CA GLU A 195 13.07 -22.78 -16.09
C GLU A 195 13.93 -21.91 -15.16
N GLY A 196 13.31 -20.96 -14.44
CA GLY A 196 14.01 -20.06 -13.52
C GLY A 196 13.64 -18.60 -13.73
N VAL A 197 14.52 -17.69 -13.35
CA VAL A 197 14.31 -16.24 -13.49
C VAL A 197 15.16 -15.72 -14.64
N PHE A 198 14.51 -15.19 -15.68
CA PHE A 198 15.17 -14.55 -16.81
C PHE A 198 15.29 -13.05 -16.61
N ALA A 199 16.07 -12.39 -17.47
CA ALA A 199 16.23 -10.93 -17.47
C ALA A 199 14.88 -10.21 -17.44
N TRP A 200 14.80 -9.14 -16.65
CA TRP A 200 13.57 -8.38 -16.49
C TRP A 200 13.17 -7.68 -17.79
N SER A 201 11.86 -7.56 -18.00
CA SER A 201 11.26 -6.79 -19.08
C SER A 201 9.93 -6.21 -18.62
N THR A 202 9.55 -5.05 -19.17
CA THR A 202 8.19 -4.51 -19.02
C THR A 202 7.10 -5.46 -19.55
N LYS A 203 7.50 -6.46 -20.35
CA LYS A 203 6.63 -7.51 -20.90
C LYS A 203 6.56 -8.77 -20.05
N CYS A 204 7.18 -8.81 -18.85
CA CYS A 204 7.04 -9.97 -17.95
C CYS A 204 5.56 -10.25 -17.70
N ASN A 205 5.08 -11.40 -18.17
CA ASN A 205 3.67 -11.77 -18.07
C ASN A 205 3.51 -13.29 -18.11
N VAL A 206 2.43 -13.78 -17.49
CA VAL A 206 2.02 -15.18 -17.55
C VAL A 206 0.87 -15.30 -18.53
N LYS A 207 0.97 -16.28 -19.43
CA LYS A 207 -0.15 -16.64 -20.29
C LYS A 207 -1.31 -17.09 -19.40
N SER A 208 -2.40 -16.33 -19.42
CA SER A 208 -3.61 -16.68 -18.66
C SER A 208 -4.12 -18.04 -19.12
N SER A 209 -4.25 -18.98 -18.19
CA SER A 209 -4.92 -20.26 -18.43
C SER A 209 -6.43 -20.02 -18.49
N SER A 210 -7.00 -19.99 -19.70
CA SER A 210 -8.46 -20.00 -19.83
C SER A 210 -9.02 -21.30 -19.26
N CYS A 211 -10.23 -21.28 -18.68
CA CYS A 211 -10.98 -22.46 -18.23
C CYS A 211 -11.40 -23.43 -19.36
N LYS A 212 -10.80 -23.34 -20.54
CA LYS A 212 -11.08 -24.25 -21.65
C LYS A 212 -10.57 -25.65 -21.31
N ALA A 213 -11.13 -26.65 -22.00
CA ALA A 213 -10.96 -28.09 -21.79
C ALA A 213 -9.51 -28.63 -21.86
N GLY A 214 -8.51 -27.78 -22.01
CA GLY A 214 -7.09 -28.16 -22.12
C GLY A 214 -6.37 -28.36 -20.78
N GLY A 215 -7.05 -28.24 -19.64
CA GLY A 215 -6.47 -28.39 -18.30
C GLY A 215 -5.47 -27.28 -17.93
N SER A 216 -4.86 -27.37 -16.76
CA SER A 216 -3.86 -26.39 -16.27
C SER A 216 -2.74 -27.11 -15.54
N ARG A 217 -1.53 -26.57 -15.62
CA ARG A 217 -0.37 -27.02 -14.85
C ARG A 217 0.15 -25.90 -13.97
N TYR A 218 0.87 -26.28 -12.92
CA TYR A 218 1.49 -25.35 -11.99
C TYR A 218 3.00 -25.54 -12.01
N TYR A 219 3.74 -24.44 -12.04
CA TYR A 219 5.17 -24.45 -11.73
C TYR A 219 5.41 -23.67 -10.44
N GLN A 220 6.44 -24.10 -9.71
CA GLN A 220 6.73 -23.60 -8.37
C GLN A 220 7.88 -22.59 -8.41
N LEU A 221 7.70 -21.47 -7.70
CA LEU A 221 8.73 -20.53 -7.34
C LEU A 221 8.97 -20.60 -5.83
N LYS A 222 10.23 -20.52 -5.39
CA LYS A 222 10.63 -20.55 -3.98
C LYS A 222 11.14 -19.20 -3.54
N GLY A 223 10.91 -18.84 -2.28
CA GLY A 223 11.42 -17.61 -1.70
C GLY A 223 10.80 -16.37 -2.34
N VAL A 224 9.49 -16.40 -2.60
CA VAL A 224 8.76 -15.26 -3.16
C VAL A 224 7.44 -15.05 -2.45
N ASP A 225 7.04 -13.79 -2.31
CA ASP A 225 5.76 -13.37 -1.76
C ASP A 225 4.96 -12.50 -2.74
N HIS A 226 3.64 -12.53 -2.54
CA HIS A 226 2.72 -11.56 -3.12
C HIS A 226 2.58 -10.36 -2.18
N PHE A 227 2.35 -9.17 -2.72
CA PHE A 227 2.19 -7.96 -1.91
C PHE A 227 1.07 -8.06 -0.85
N THR A 228 0.08 -8.95 -1.03
CA THR A 228 -0.97 -9.16 -0.02
C THR A 228 -0.54 -10.07 1.13
N SER A 229 0.48 -10.91 0.96
CA SER A 229 0.83 -11.99 1.91
C SER A 229 1.15 -11.47 3.31
N LYS A 230 1.69 -10.25 3.40
CA LYS A 230 2.07 -9.63 4.67
C LYS A 230 0.91 -8.97 5.41
N TYR A 231 -0.08 -8.45 4.68
CA TYR A 231 -1.14 -7.59 5.25
C TYR A 231 -2.52 -8.26 5.27
N SER A 232 -2.69 -9.37 4.54
CA SER A 232 -3.88 -10.19 4.57
C SER A 232 -3.61 -11.48 5.34
N PRO A 233 -4.55 -11.95 6.19
CA PRO A 233 -4.37 -13.21 6.89
C PRO A 233 -4.31 -14.41 5.93
N GLY A 234 -4.79 -14.31 4.69
CA GLY A 234 -4.91 -15.46 3.79
C GLY A 234 -5.88 -16.52 4.31
N THR A 235 -5.98 -17.65 3.62
CA THR A 235 -6.84 -18.79 4.00
C THR A 235 -6.02 -19.86 4.71
N GLY A 236 -6.46 -20.31 5.89
CA GLY A 236 -5.88 -21.45 6.58
C GLY A 236 -6.32 -21.55 8.03
N PRO A 237 -5.92 -22.63 8.74
CA PRO A 237 -4.99 -23.68 8.28
C PRO A 237 -5.56 -24.58 7.17
N VAL A 238 -4.81 -24.83 6.10
CA VAL A 238 -5.21 -25.66 4.95
C VAL A 238 -4.01 -26.35 4.31
N LYS A 239 -4.21 -27.48 3.61
CA LYS A 239 -3.14 -28.13 2.85
C LYS A 239 -2.92 -27.43 1.51
N GLN A 240 -1.69 -27.44 1.01
CA GLN A 240 -1.31 -26.87 -0.29
C GLN A 240 -2.22 -27.37 -1.43
N LYS A 241 -2.53 -28.69 -1.46
CA LYS A 241 -3.41 -29.29 -2.48
C LYS A 241 -4.84 -28.72 -2.49
N ASP A 242 -5.34 -28.27 -1.34
CA ASP A 242 -6.67 -27.68 -1.25
C ASP A 242 -6.69 -26.29 -1.90
N CYS A 243 -5.61 -25.51 -1.72
CA CYS A 243 -5.42 -24.22 -2.38
C CYS A 243 -5.26 -24.39 -3.90
N GLU A 244 -4.52 -25.41 -4.33
CA GLU A 244 -4.40 -25.76 -5.74
C GLU A 244 -5.75 -26.12 -6.37
N SER A 245 -6.53 -26.98 -5.70
CA SER A 245 -7.88 -27.33 -6.15
C SER A 245 -8.78 -26.10 -6.26
N LYS A 246 -8.73 -25.20 -5.27
CA LYS A 246 -9.47 -23.94 -5.27
C LYS A 246 -9.08 -23.04 -6.44
N CYS A 247 -7.78 -22.89 -6.72
CA CYS A 247 -7.28 -22.09 -7.84
C CYS A 247 -7.61 -22.73 -9.19
N THR A 248 -7.62 -24.06 -9.25
CA THR A 248 -7.91 -24.80 -10.48
C THR A 248 -9.36 -24.57 -10.89
N LYS A 249 -10.29 -24.59 -9.93
CA LYS A 249 -11.73 -24.33 -10.12
C LYS A 249 -12.06 -22.86 -10.41
N ASP A 250 -11.24 -21.91 -9.98
CA ASP A 250 -11.42 -20.49 -10.28
C ASP A 250 -10.74 -20.10 -11.61
N CYS A 251 -11.56 -19.72 -12.58
CA CYS A 251 -11.10 -19.30 -13.90
C CYS A 251 -10.32 -17.99 -13.92
N LYS A 252 -10.46 -17.15 -12.89
CA LYS A 252 -9.72 -15.90 -12.76
C LYS A 252 -8.39 -16.10 -12.03
N CYS A 253 -8.19 -17.23 -11.36
CA CYS A 253 -6.99 -17.50 -10.61
C CYS A 253 -5.79 -17.69 -11.55
N MET A 254 -4.77 -16.86 -11.38
CA MET A 254 -3.48 -16.97 -12.08
C MET A 254 -2.44 -17.76 -11.27
N GLY A 255 -2.69 -17.98 -9.98
CA GLY A 255 -1.81 -18.74 -9.11
C GLY A 255 -2.18 -18.59 -7.65
N TYR A 256 -1.41 -19.21 -6.78
CA TYR A 256 -1.55 -19.07 -5.34
C TYR A 256 -0.19 -19.07 -4.65
N PHE A 257 -0.11 -18.37 -3.53
CA PHE A 257 1.06 -18.32 -2.66
C PHE A 257 0.77 -19.17 -1.43
N TYR A 258 1.72 -19.98 -0.99
CA TYR A 258 1.57 -20.90 0.13
C TYR A 258 2.77 -20.76 1.06
N ARG A 259 2.49 -20.55 2.35
CA ARG A 259 3.50 -20.55 3.42
C ARG A 259 3.43 -21.87 4.17
N THR A 260 4.45 -22.71 4.02
CA THR A 260 4.47 -24.05 4.63
C THR A 260 4.57 -23.99 6.15
N ASP A 261 5.25 -22.97 6.67
CA ASP A 261 5.41 -22.69 8.11
C ASP A 261 4.09 -22.32 8.80
N LEU A 262 3.16 -21.68 8.08
CA LEU A 262 1.85 -21.29 8.61
C LEU A 262 0.71 -22.22 8.17
N SER A 263 0.93 -23.05 7.16
CA SER A 263 -0.12 -23.83 6.47
C SER A 263 -1.26 -22.93 5.97
N ARG A 264 -0.91 -21.82 5.29
CA ARG A 264 -1.87 -20.84 4.77
C ARG A 264 -1.59 -20.52 3.31
N CYS A 265 -2.63 -20.13 2.56
CA CYS A 265 -2.49 -19.64 1.19
C CYS A 265 -3.21 -18.33 0.87
N TRP A 266 -2.67 -17.63 -0.12
CA TRP A 266 -3.22 -16.44 -0.73
C TRP A 266 -3.48 -16.71 -2.20
N MET A 267 -4.74 -16.52 -2.62
CA MET A 267 -5.16 -16.68 -4.01
C MET A 267 -4.80 -15.42 -4.79
N ALA A 268 -4.24 -15.57 -5.99
CA ALA A 268 -3.87 -14.45 -6.83
C ALA A 268 -4.59 -14.52 -8.18
N ASN A 269 -5.52 -13.59 -8.38
CA ASN A 269 -6.16 -13.37 -9.68
C ASN A 269 -5.32 -12.44 -10.59
N GLU A 270 -4.40 -11.69 -9.98
CA GLU A 270 -3.38 -10.90 -10.65
C GLU A 270 -2.08 -11.16 -9.87
N LEU A 271 -0.99 -11.50 -10.56
CA LEU A 271 0.27 -11.87 -9.90
C LEU A 271 1.12 -10.63 -9.57
N LYS A 272 1.19 -9.68 -10.52
CA LYS A 272 1.84 -8.38 -10.37
C LYS A 272 3.30 -8.53 -9.92
N THR A 273 3.82 -7.58 -9.16
CA THR A 273 5.17 -7.65 -8.59
C THR A 273 5.23 -8.73 -7.53
N LEU A 274 6.21 -9.63 -7.66
CA LEU A 274 6.56 -10.59 -6.63
C LEU A 274 7.77 -10.06 -5.86
N THR A 275 7.75 -10.17 -4.55
CA THR A 275 8.88 -9.77 -3.69
C THR A 275 9.72 -11.00 -3.40
N ARG A 276 11.03 -10.93 -3.65
CA ARG A 276 11.94 -11.99 -3.21
C ARG A 276 12.08 -11.95 -1.69
N VAL A 277 11.95 -13.12 -1.07
CA VAL A 277 12.13 -13.31 0.36
C VAL A 277 13.16 -14.41 0.61
N GLY A 278 14.05 -14.20 1.59
CA GLY A 278 15.10 -15.16 1.94
C GLY A 278 14.60 -16.47 2.56
N ASN A 279 13.28 -16.62 2.77
CA ASN A 279 12.68 -17.78 3.41
C ASN A 279 12.13 -18.79 2.39
N SER A 280 12.70 -20.00 2.38
CA SER A 280 12.32 -21.07 1.47
C SER A 280 10.94 -21.69 1.75
N THR A 281 10.31 -21.39 2.91
CA THR A 281 8.93 -21.82 3.23
C THR A 281 7.86 -21.05 2.45
N HIS A 282 8.24 -19.93 1.82
CA HIS A 282 7.36 -19.09 1.00
C HIS A 282 7.40 -19.58 -0.44
N LEU A 283 6.28 -20.13 -0.90
CA LEU A 283 6.16 -20.75 -2.21
C LEU A 283 5.09 -20.04 -3.02
N ALA A 284 5.34 -19.84 -4.32
CA ALA A 284 4.31 -19.47 -5.28
C ALA A 284 4.10 -20.59 -6.29
N TYR A 285 2.84 -20.87 -6.59
CA TYR A 285 2.42 -21.85 -7.58
C TYR A 285 1.68 -21.10 -8.69
N VAL A 286 2.35 -20.97 -9.83
CA VAL A 286 1.87 -20.15 -10.94
C VAL A 286 1.14 -21.04 -11.94
N LYS A 287 -0.12 -20.69 -12.22
CA LYS A 287 -0.99 -21.45 -13.11
C LYS A 287 -0.64 -21.11 -14.55
N THR A 288 -0.40 -22.14 -15.36
CA THR A 288 -0.14 -21.99 -16.80
C THR A 288 -1.01 -22.97 -17.59
N PRO A 289 -1.32 -22.66 -18.86
CA PRO A 289 -1.87 -23.64 -19.78
C PRO A 289 -0.96 -24.87 -19.87
N LEU A 290 -1.58 -26.04 -20.04
CA LEU A 290 -0.88 -27.25 -20.48
C LEU A 290 -0.29 -27.05 -21.87
#